data_AF-A0A411ZSW2-F1
#
_entry.id   AF-A0A411ZSW2-F1
#
_cell.length_a   1.000
_cell.length_b   1.000
_cell.length_c   1.000
_cell.angle_alpha   90.00
_cell.angle_beta   90.00
_cell.angle_gamma   90.00
#
_symmetry.space_group_name_H-M   'P 1'
#
loop_
_entity.id
_entity.type
_entity.pdbx_description
1 polymer ?
#
loop_
_entity_poly.entity_id
_entity_poly.type
_entity_poly.pdbx_seq_one_letter_code
_entity_poly.pdbx_strand_id
1 'polypeptide(L)'
;MRTTVSKKNKYWISRHRYLELSHFCAQYNEWVKIRKDLEGLQRAVVATYSVPNKTDISDPTATTAEKILFYSERIDMVNNAAKEADPILAKYIVKCATNGYSYDKLRAKEKIPCCRQVFYEVYRCFFWHLSNARK
;
A
#
# COMPACT_ATOMS: atom_id res chain seq x y z
N MET A 1 -16.24 4.30 9.78
CA MET A 1 -16.34 2.91 9.28
C MET A 1 -16.61 1.99 10.46
N ARG A 2 -17.51 1.01 10.38
CA ARG A 2 -17.64 0.00 11.46
C ARG A 2 -16.37 -0.83 11.50
N THR A 3 -15.64 -0.76 12.61
CA THR A 3 -14.37 -1.48 12.83
C THR A 3 -14.58 -2.93 13.24
N THR A 4 -15.83 -3.36 13.45
CA THR A 4 -16.17 -4.69 13.96
C THR A 4 -17.06 -5.42 12.96
N VAL A 5 -16.57 -6.56 12.50
CA VAL A 5 -17.32 -7.54 11.71
C VAL A 5 -17.66 -8.71 12.64
N SER A 6 -18.81 -9.35 12.42
CA SER A 6 -19.17 -10.55 13.17
C SER A 6 -18.09 -11.63 13.02
N LYS A 7 -17.77 -12.34 14.11
CA LYS A 7 -16.83 -13.47 14.13
C LYS A 7 -17.21 -14.58 13.13
N LYS A 8 -18.48 -14.64 12.72
CA LYS A 8 -18.99 -15.63 11.75
C LYS A 8 -18.67 -15.27 10.30
N ASN A 9 -18.10 -14.11 10.01
CA ASN A 9 -17.76 -13.70 8.65
C ASN A 9 -16.47 -14.38 8.18
N LYS A 10 -16.43 -14.86 6.93
CA LYS A 10 -15.25 -15.47 6.29
C LYS A 10 -14.00 -14.58 6.38
N TYR A 11 -14.16 -13.27 6.28
CA TYR A 11 -13.08 -12.27 6.30
C TYR A 11 -12.93 -11.59 7.66
N TRP A 12 -13.18 -12.32 8.74
CA TRP A 12 -13.05 -11.78 10.08
C TRP A 12 -11.58 -11.56 10.45
N ILE A 13 -11.30 -10.36 10.99
CA ILE A 13 -10.03 -10.02 11.63
C ILE A 13 -10.32 -9.27 12.94
N SER A 14 -9.38 -9.30 13.88
CA SER A 14 -9.53 -8.58 15.16
C SER A 14 -9.57 -7.06 14.92
N ARG A 15 -10.24 -6.33 15.81
CA ARG A 15 -10.33 -4.86 15.72
C ARG A 15 -8.93 -4.21 15.72
N HIS A 16 -8.05 -4.68 16.60
CA HIS A 16 -6.67 -4.17 16.68
C HIS A 16 -5.89 -4.46 15.40
N ARG A 17 -6.05 -5.66 14.83
CA ARG A 17 -5.43 -6.02 13.56
C ARG A 17 -5.92 -5.13 12.41
N TYR A 18 -7.22 -4.87 12.33
CA TYR A 18 -7.77 -3.94 11.34
C TYR A 18 -7.18 -2.53 11.48
N LEU A 19 -7.07 -2.00 12.71
CA LEU A 19 -6.50 -0.68 12.94
C LEU A 19 -5.01 -0.62 12.56
N GLU A 20 -4.23 -1.62 12.94
CA GLU A 20 -2.83 -1.76 12.54
C GLU A 20 -2.69 -1.72 11.01
N LEU A 21 -3.46 -2.55 10.30
CA LEU A 21 -3.43 -2.59 8.84
C LEU A 21 -3.94 -1.30 8.20
N SER A 22 -4.92 -0.64 8.82
CA SER A 22 -5.41 0.67 8.35
C SER A 22 -4.31 1.72 8.45
N HIS A 23 -3.57 1.76 9.55
CA HIS A 23 -2.43 2.66 9.70
C HIS A 23 -1.28 2.30 8.75
N PHE A 24 -1.04 1.00 8.53
CA PHE A 24 -0.09 0.53 7.54
C PHE A 24 -0.45 1.05 6.13
N CYS A 25 -1.71 0.90 5.70
CA CYS A 25 -2.16 1.44 4.41
C CYS A 25 -2.05 2.98 4.33
N ALA A 26 -2.24 3.70 5.43
CA ALA A 26 -2.12 5.17 5.44
C ALA A 26 -0.70 5.64 5.08
N GLN A 27 0.32 4.85 5.40
CA GLN A 27 1.73 5.16 5.08
C GLN A 27 2.09 4.94 3.60
N TYR A 28 1.21 4.29 2.82
CA TYR A 28 1.50 3.92 1.43
C TYR A 28 1.94 5.10 0.56
N ASN A 29 1.25 6.23 0.68
CA ASN A 29 1.57 7.42 -0.14
C ASN A 29 2.96 7.97 0.18
N GLU A 30 3.41 7.86 1.44
CA GLU A 30 4.75 8.25 1.85
C GLU A 30 5.79 7.32 1.24
N TRP A 31 5.57 6.01 1.27
CA TRP A 31 6.49 5.03 0.66
C TRP A 31 6.63 5.23 -0.85
N VAL A 32 5.51 5.48 -1.54
CA VAL A 32 5.53 5.76 -2.99
C VAL A 32 6.36 7.00 -3.28
N LYS A 33 6.21 8.05 -2.49
CA LYS A 33 6.99 9.29 -2.61
C LYS A 33 8.47 9.02 -2.36
N ILE A 34 8.81 8.40 -1.23
CA ILE A 34 10.20 8.12 -0.85
C ILE A 34 10.89 7.25 -1.90
N ARG A 35 10.23 6.18 -2.38
CA ARG A 35 10.78 5.32 -3.43
C ARG A 35 11.07 6.12 -4.70
N LYS A 36 10.13 6.94 -5.15
CA LYS A 36 10.28 7.76 -6.35
C LYS A 36 11.43 8.77 -6.22
N ASP A 37 11.58 9.37 -5.05
CA ASP A 37 12.66 10.32 -4.76
C ASP A 37 14.03 9.61 -4.76
N LEU A 38 14.13 8.43 -4.14
CA LEU A 38 15.35 7.61 -4.14
C LEU A 38 15.75 7.14 -5.55
N GLU A 39 14.79 6.67 -6.36
CA GLU A 39 15.02 6.32 -7.76
C GLU A 39 15.45 7.53 -8.61
N GLY A 40 14.87 8.71 -8.34
CA GLY A 40 15.26 9.96 -8.97
C GLY A 40 16.70 10.33 -8.67
N LEU A 41 17.10 10.24 -7.40
CA LEU A 41 18.47 10.49 -6.96
C LEU A 41 19.45 9.51 -7.59
N GLN A 42 19.14 8.21 -7.58
CA GLN A 42 19.98 7.18 -8.17
C GLN A 42 20.22 7.44 -9.67
N ARG A 43 19.18 7.80 -10.43
CA ARG A 43 19.30 8.19 -11.84
C ARG A 43 20.19 9.42 -12.04
N ALA A 44 20.08 10.43 -11.17
CA ALA A 44 20.89 11.64 -11.25
C ALA A 44 22.38 11.38 -10.99
N VAL A 45 22.71 10.51 -10.03
CA VAL A 45 24.10 10.10 -9.74
C VAL A 45 24.70 9.37 -10.95
N VAL A 46 23.94 8.45 -11.56
CA VAL A 46 24.39 7.74 -12.77
C VAL A 46 24.60 8.70 -13.94
N ALA A 47 23.69 9.66 -14.15
CA ALA A 47 23.76 10.61 -15.26
C ALA A 47 24.92 11.61 -15.13
N THR A 48 25.38 11.91 -13.92
CA THR A 48 26.44 12.90 -13.66
C THR A 48 27.85 12.29 -13.63
N TYR A 49 27.99 10.98 -13.75
CA TYR A 49 29.26 10.23 -13.56
C TYR A 49 30.00 10.60 -12.26
N SER A 50 29.32 11.23 -11.29
CA SER A 50 29.88 11.56 -10.00
C SER A 50 29.97 10.29 -9.16
N VAL A 51 31.14 9.66 -9.18
CA VAL A 51 31.50 8.64 -8.19
C VAL A 51 31.72 9.39 -6.86
N PRO A 52 30.96 9.07 -5.80
CA PRO A 52 31.22 9.66 -4.49
C PRO A 52 32.66 9.33 -4.07
N ASN A 53 33.46 10.34 -3.74
CA ASN A 53 34.80 10.14 -3.19
C ASN A 53 34.69 9.35 -1.88
N LYS A 54 35.21 8.12 -1.86
CA LYS A 54 35.12 7.19 -0.73
C LYS A 54 36.08 7.61 0.37
N THR A 55 35.54 8.11 1.48
CA THR A 55 36.22 8.11 2.79
C THR A 55 35.39 7.54 3.93
N ASP A 56 34.18 7.02 3.67
CA ASP A 56 33.35 6.38 4.69
C ASP A 56 33.06 4.90 4.35
N ILE A 57 33.02 4.08 5.40
CA ILE A 57 32.81 2.62 5.38
C ILE A 57 31.38 2.24 4.92
N SER A 58 30.47 3.23 4.81
CA SER A 58 29.08 3.03 4.35
C SER A 58 28.98 3.17 2.84
N ASP A 59 28.46 2.16 2.14
CA ASP A 59 28.13 2.24 0.71
C ASP A 59 26.76 2.93 0.54
N PRO A 60 26.71 4.20 0.10
CA PRO A 60 25.46 4.95 -0.04
C PRO A 60 24.55 4.35 -1.13
N THR A 61 25.14 3.63 -2.09
CA THR A 61 24.41 2.97 -3.18
C THR A 61 23.68 1.75 -2.64
N ALA A 62 24.38 0.91 -1.85
CA ALA A 62 23.79 -0.27 -1.23
C ALA A 62 22.63 0.11 -0.29
N THR A 63 22.86 1.09 0.59
CA THR A 63 21.80 1.56 1.53
C THR A 63 20.60 2.19 0.80
N THR A 64 20.81 2.84 -0.33
CA THR A 64 19.72 3.36 -1.17
C THR A 64 18.93 2.22 -1.81
N ALA A 65 19.61 1.21 -2.37
CA ALA A 65 18.97 0.04 -2.96
C ALA A 65 18.15 -0.75 -1.92
N GLU A 66 18.68 -0.94 -0.72
CA GLU A 66 17.97 -1.58 0.40
C GLU A 66 16.69 -0.83 0.76
N LYS A 67 16.73 0.50 0.82
CA LYS A 67 15.53 1.32 1.09
C LYS A 67 14.50 1.20 -0.04
N ILE A 68 14.93 1.24 -1.29
CA ILE A 68 14.02 1.08 -2.44
C ILE A 68 13.34 -0.28 -2.38
N LEU A 69 14.08 -1.35 -2.09
CA LEU A 69 13.53 -2.70 -1.94
C LEU A 69 12.52 -2.75 -0.80
N PHE A 70 12.89 -2.23 0.38
CA PHE A 70 12.04 -2.19 1.58
C PHE A 70 10.68 -1.51 1.33
N TYR A 71 10.66 -0.38 0.64
CA TYR A 71 9.41 0.31 0.31
C TYR A 71 8.64 -0.38 -0.81
N SER A 72 9.34 -0.94 -1.80
CA SER A 72 8.71 -1.68 -2.91
C SER A 72 7.94 -2.89 -2.40
N GLU A 73 8.54 -3.71 -1.53
CA GLU A 73 7.89 -4.88 -0.94
C GLU A 73 6.58 -4.52 -0.22
N ARG A 74 6.54 -3.39 0.49
CA ARG A 74 5.34 -2.92 1.21
C ARG A 74 4.26 -2.41 0.27
N ILE A 75 4.67 -1.63 -0.74
CA ILE A 75 3.76 -1.15 -1.80
C ILE A 75 3.15 -2.36 -2.52
N ASP A 76 3.97 -3.34 -2.87
CA ASP A 76 3.54 -4.54 -3.57
C ASP A 76 2.65 -5.41 -2.70
N MET A 77 2.92 -5.54 -1.40
CA MET A 77 2.05 -6.24 -0.46
C MET A 77 0.62 -5.66 -0.45
N VAL A 78 0.49 -4.32 -0.40
CA VAL A 78 -0.82 -3.65 -0.46
C VAL A 78 -1.49 -3.85 -1.83
N ASN A 79 -0.73 -3.68 -2.91
CA ASN A 79 -1.26 -3.80 -4.27
C ASN A 79 -1.71 -5.24 -4.58
N ASN A 80 -0.93 -6.23 -4.17
CA ASN A 80 -1.21 -7.64 -4.41
C ASN A 80 -2.42 -8.10 -3.58
N ALA A 81 -2.50 -7.71 -2.30
CA ALA A 81 -3.69 -7.99 -1.50
C ALA A 81 -4.97 -7.40 -2.10
N ALA A 82 -4.89 -6.22 -2.72
CA ALA A 82 -6.03 -5.61 -3.40
C ALA A 82 -6.41 -6.34 -4.70
N LYS A 83 -5.40 -6.78 -5.48
CA LYS A 83 -5.61 -7.58 -6.69
C LYS A 83 -6.17 -8.97 -6.39
N GLU A 84 -5.71 -9.62 -5.33
CA GLU A 84 -6.23 -10.91 -4.87
C GLU A 84 -7.69 -10.81 -4.42
N ALA A 85 -8.07 -9.70 -3.80
CA ALA A 85 -9.45 -9.48 -3.38
C ALA A 85 -10.39 -9.29 -4.58
N ASP A 86 -10.02 -8.43 -5.53
CA ASP A 86 -10.72 -8.24 -6.80
C ASP A 86 -9.84 -7.40 -7.76
N PRO A 87 -9.43 -7.95 -8.92
CA PRO A 87 -8.57 -7.23 -9.88
C PRO A 87 -9.19 -5.96 -10.45
N ILE A 88 -10.51 -5.91 -10.65
CA ILE A 88 -11.26 -4.78 -11.21
C ILE A 88 -11.36 -3.67 -10.16
N LEU A 89 -11.64 -4.03 -8.91
CA LEU A 89 -11.83 -3.09 -7.82
C LEU A 89 -10.53 -2.68 -7.12
N ALA A 90 -9.42 -3.40 -7.32
CA ALA A 90 -8.14 -3.20 -6.66
C ALA A 90 -7.71 -1.72 -6.60
N LYS A 91 -7.77 -1.01 -7.73
CA LYS A 91 -7.41 0.42 -7.83
C LYS A 91 -8.23 1.29 -6.86
N TYR A 92 -9.53 1.02 -6.74
CA TYR A 92 -10.42 1.78 -5.86
C TYR A 92 -10.23 1.41 -4.40
N ILE A 93 -9.96 0.12 -4.12
CA ILE A 93 -9.67 -0.38 -2.78
C ILE A 93 -8.39 0.25 -2.23
N VAL A 94 -7.30 0.26 -3.01
CA VAL A 94 -6.05 0.92 -2.59
C VAL A 94 -6.31 2.40 -2.32
N LYS A 95 -6.94 3.14 -3.25
CA LYS A 95 -7.29 4.56 -3.02
C LYS A 95 -8.14 4.78 -1.76
N CYS A 96 -9.08 3.90 -1.49
CA CYS A 96 -9.92 3.96 -0.29
C CYS A 96 -9.09 3.76 0.98
N ALA A 97 -8.22 2.75 0.98
CA ALA A 97 -7.40 2.37 2.13
C ALA A 97 -6.29 3.40 2.43
N THR A 98 -5.71 4.02 1.41
CA THR A 98 -4.60 4.98 1.56
C THR A 98 -5.07 6.39 1.85
N ASN A 99 -6.18 6.83 1.23
CA ASN A 99 -6.64 8.21 1.35
C ASN A 99 -7.82 8.38 2.34
N GLY A 100 -8.30 7.29 2.94
CA GLY A 100 -9.43 7.31 3.87
C GLY A 100 -10.75 7.75 3.23
N TYR A 101 -10.90 7.55 1.92
CA TYR A 101 -12.14 7.91 1.22
C TYR A 101 -13.28 6.95 1.58
N SER A 102 -14.50 7.47 1.65
CA SER A 102 -15.70 6.62 1.70
C SER A 102 -16.10 6.20 0.28
N TYR A 103 -16.92 5.16 0.17
CA TYR A 103 -17.48 4.74 -1.12
C TYR A 103 -18.18 5.89 -1.85
N ASP A 104 -18.92 6.74 -1.13
CA ASP A 104 -19.64 7.87 -1.73
C ASP A 104 -18.69 8.92 -2.32
N LYS A 105 -17.60 9.23 -1.60
CA LYS A 105 -16.55 10.14 -2.10
C LYS A 105 -15.86 9.58 -3.33
N LEU A 106 -15.59 8.28 -3.36
CA LEU A 106 -14.99 7.62 -4.52
C LEU A 106 -15.97 7.59 -5.71
N ARG A 107 -17.24 7.26 -5.49
CA ARG A 107 -18.26 7.18 -6.54
C ARG A 107 -18.55 8.53 -7.17
N ALA A 108 -18.48 9.62 -6.40
CA ALA A 108 -18.65 10.97 -6.93
C ALA A 108 -17.50 11.38 -7.86
N LYS A 109 -16.28 10.89 -7.62
CA LYS A 109 -15.08 11.24 -8.41
C LYS A 109 -14.81 10.27 -9.55
N GLU A 110 -15.11 8.99 -9.37
CA GLU A 110 -14.80 7.93 -10.34
C GLU A 110 -15.99 7.02 -10.60
N LYS A 111 -16.07 6.49 -11.82
CA LYS A 111 -17.11 5.55 -12.25
C LYS A 111 -16.83 4.14 -11.72
N ILE A 112 -17.07 3.92 -10.43
CA ILE A 112 -16.92 2.59 -9.81
C ILE A 112 -17.98 1.64 -10.39
N PRO A 113 -17.58 0.46 -10.91
CA PRO A 113 -18.49 -0.47 -11.59
C PRO A 113 -19.33 -1.35 -10.64
N CYS A 114 -19.43 -1.00 -9.35
CA CYS A 114 -20.13 -1.82 -8.36
C CYS A 114 -20.92 -0.99 -7.34
N CYS A 115 -21.88 -1.65 -6.68
CA CYS A 115 -22.66 -1.05 -5.61
C CYS A 115 -21.88 -1.01 -4.28
N ARG A 116 -22.38 -0.23 -3.33
CA ARG A 116 -21.76 -0.04 -2.00
C ARG A 116 -21.54 -1.36 -1.25
N GLN A 117 -22.48 -2.30 -1.35
CA GLN A 117 -22.41 -3.57 -0.64
C GLN A 117 -21.24 -4.42 -1.14
N VAL A 118 -21.18 -4.67 -2.45
CA VAL A 118 -20.09 -5.42 -3.10
C VAL A 118 -18.75 -4.77 -2.81
N PHE A 119 -18.67 -3.44 -2.91
CA PHE A 119 -17.45 -2.71 -2.60
C PHE A 119 -16.92 -3.01 -1.20
N TYR A 120 -17.77 -2.95 -0.17
CA TYR A 120 -17.33 -3.20 1.21
C TYR A 120 -17.10 -4.68 1.52
N GLU A 121 -17.69 -5.61 0.78
CA GLU A 121 -17.34 -7.03 0.87
C GLU A 121 -15.90 -7.27 0.37
N VAL A 122 -15.57 -6.74 -0.81
CA VAL A 122 -14.21 -6.78 -1.36
C VAL A 122 -13.22 -6.04 -0.46
N TYR A 123 -13.61 -4.90 0.12
CA TYR A 123 -12.77 -4.16 1.06
C TYR A 123 -12.41 -4.96 2.32
N ARG A 124 -13.31 -5.82 2.82
CA ARG A 124 -13.00 -6.73 3.93
C ARG A 124 -12.11 -7.87 3.48
N CYS A 125 -12.38 -8.43 2.31
CA CYS A 125 -11.53 -9.45 1.68
C CYS A 125 -10.08 -8.95 1.57
N PHE A 126 -9.88 -7.73 1.07
CA PHE A 126 -8.58 -7.06 1.01
C PHE A 126 -7.83 -7.04 2.35
N PHE A 127 -8.47 -6.60 3.44
CA PHE A 127 -7.82 -6.59 4.75
C PHE A 127 -7.50 -7.98 5.28
N TRP A 128 -8.31 -8.98 4.92
CA TRP A 128 -8.03 -10.37 5.25
C TRP A 128 -6.80 -10.91 4.48
N HIS A 129 -6.71 -10.66 3.18
CA HIS A 129 -5.53 -10.97 2.37
C HIS A 129 -4.27 -10.26 2.90
N LEU A 130 -4.38 -8.97 3.18
CA LEU A 130 -3.28 -8.17 3.72
C LEU A 130 -2.84 -8.67 5.11
N SER A 131 -3.79 -9.08 5.95
CA SER A 131 -3.49 -9.66 7.25
C SER A 131 -2.72 -10.99 7.13
N ASN A 132 -2.99 -11.78 6.10
CA ASN A 132 -2.31 -13.06 5.87
C ASN A 132 -0.93 -12.89 5.24
N ALA A 133 -0.77 -11.88 4.38
CA ALA A 133 0.51 -11.56 3.74
C ALA A 133 1.53 -11.00 4.74
N ARG A 134 1.06 -10.22 5.73
CA ARG A 134 1.89 -9.61 6.78
C ARG A 134 1.87 -10.50 8.03
N LYS A 135 2.67 -11.55 8.13
CA LYS A 135 2.73 -12.33 9.38
C LYS A 135 3.65 -11.69 10.43
#